data_AF-A0A0U3UQ45-F1
#
_entry.id   AF-A0A0U3UQ45-F1
#
_cell.length_a   1.000
_cell.length_b   1.000
_cell.length_c   1.000
_cell.angle_alpha   90.00
_cell.angle_beta   90.00
_cell.angle_gamma   90.00
#
_symmetry.space_group_name_H-M   'P 1'
#
loop_
_entity.id
_entity.type
_entity.pdbx_description
1 polymer ?
#
loop_
_entity_poly.entity_id
_entity_poly.type
_entity_poly.pdbx_seq_one_letter_code
_entity_poly.pdbx_strand_id
1 'polypeptide(L)'
;MTFSLRSVLITIALMIVAALVYGQVRYLNGWYAHSAKVNAEYAIKKQKAESKLVPIEQRAAAANADGKVIYRTITRDVVKYVQDPNRTVCRFDDAAVSLRQRAIDAANNIAGFDEPAMQTQSGGKGQ
;
A
#
# COMPACT_ATOMS: atom_id res chain seq x y z
N MET A 1 16.21 -21.56 69.26
CA MET A 1 15.02 -21.02 68.56
C MET A 1 14.31 -22.16 67.86
N THR A 2 13.25 -22.70 68.46
CA THR A 2 12.42 -23.75 67.83
C THR A 2 11.27 -23.06 67.09
N PHE A 3 11.40 -22.91 65.78
CA PHE A 3 10.30 -22.41 64.97
C PHE A 3 9.16 -23.43 65.00
N SER A 4 7.95 -22.97 65.33
CA SER A 4 6.76 -23.82 65.29
C SER A 4 6.52 -24.29 63.85
N LEU A 5 6.14 -25.56 63.66
CA LEU A 5 5.88 -26.11 62.31
C LEU A 5 4.90 -25.24 61.52
N ARG A 6 3.91 -24.65 62.20
CA ARG A 6 2.96 -23.69 61.61
C ARG A 6 3.65 -22.45 61.05
N SER A 7 4.57 -21.84 61.80
CA SER A 7 5.34 -20.68 61.31
C SER A 7 6.21 -21.03 60.10
N VAL A 8 6.78 -22.24 60.05
CA VAL A 8 7.57 -22.70 58.90
C VAL A 8 6.70 -22.93 57.66
N LEU A 9 5.51 -23.49 57.82
CA LEU A 9 4.59 -23.70 56.70
C LEU A 9 4.08 -22.37 56.13
N ILE A 10 3.79 -21.38 56.99
CA ILE A 10 3.33 -20.07 56.56
C ILE A 10 4.44 -19.33 55.78
N THR A 11 5.70 -19.38 56.23
CA THR A 11 6.81 -18.73 55.52
C THR A 11 7.07 -19.38 54.17
N ILE A 12 7.00 -20.70 54.08
CA ILE A 12 7.13 -21.42 52.79
C ILE A 12 5.99 -21.05 51.84
N ALA A 13 4.74 -20.99 52.33
CA ALA A 13 3.60 -20.60 51.52
C ALA A 13 3.76 -19.17 50.96
N LEU A 14 4.22 -18.22 51.79
CA LEU A 14 4.48 -16.84 51.36
C LEU A 14 5.61 -16.77 50.32
N MET A 15 6.67 -17.56 50.48
CA MET A 15 7.77 -17.64 49.50
C MET A 15 7.29 -18.16 48.14
N ILE A 16 6.44 -19.18 48.13
CA ILE A 16 5.86 -19.73 46.90
C ILE A 16 4.98 -18.69 46.20
N VAL A 17 4.11 -18.00 46.95
CA VAL A 17 3.25 -16.94 46.40
C VAL A 17 4.10 -15.80 45.81
N ALA A 18 5.14 -15.36 46.52
CA ALA A 18 6.04 -14.32 46.03
C ALA A 18 6.76 -14.73 44.73
N ALA A 19 7.22 -15.99 44.64
CA ALA A 19 7.87 -16.51 43.44
C ALA A 19 6.91 -16.55 42.23
N LEU A 20 5.66 -16.98 42.44
CA LEU A 20 4.64 -17.03 41.38
C LEU A 20 4.27 -15.63 40.88
N VAL A 21 4.05 -14.68 41.80
CA VAL A 21 3.74 -13.29 41.44
C VAL A 21 4.91 -12.66 40.68
N TYR A 22 6.14 -12.85 41.15
CA TYR A 22 7.32 -12.32 40.47
C TYR A 22 7.49 -12.92 39.06
N GLY A 23 7.25 -14.22 38.90
CA GLY A 23 7.28 -14.90 37.62
C GLY A 23 6.25 -14.33 36.63
N GLN A 24 5.00 -14.13 37.08
CA GLN A 24 3.95 -13.55 36.23
C GLN A 24 4.24 -12.11 35.83
N VAL A 25 4.67 -11.26 36.77
CA VAL A 25 5.02 -9.87 36.46
C VAL A 25 6.13 -9.81 35.43
N ARG A 26 7.17 -10.65 35.58
CA ARG A 26 8.28 -10.65 34.61
C ARG A 26 7.85 -11.18 33.23
N TYR A 27 6.98 -12.19 33.20
CA TYR A 27 6.41 -12.71 31.95
C TYR A 27 5.59 -11.65 31.23
N LEU A 28 4.66 -10.99 31.93
CA LEU A 28 3.85 -9.90 31.38
C LEU A 28 4.72 -8.75 30.89
N ASN A 29 5.72 -8.33 31.68
CA ASN A 29 6.64 -7.26 31.27
C ASN A 29 7.43 -7.62 30.00
N GLY A 30 7.89 -8.88 29.88
CA GLY A 30 8.54 -9.37 28.67
C GLY A 30 7.60 -9.36 27.46
N TRP A 31 6.35 -9.79 27.65
CA TRP A 31 5.32 -9.77 26.63
C TRP A 31 5.01 -8.35 26.14
N TYR A 32 4.78 -7.41 27.06
CA TYR A 32 4.49 -6.02 26.73
C TYR A 32 5.67 -5.33 26.05
N ALA A 33 6.91 -5.59 26.49
CA ALA A 33 8.10 -5.07 25.85
C ALA A 33 8.26 -5.59 24.42
N HIS A 34 7.99 -6.89 24.19
CA HIS A 34 8.00 -7.48 22.87
C HIS A 34 6.90 -6.89 21.98
N SER A 35 5.67 -6.79 22.47
CA SER A 35 4.56 -6.22 21.69
C SER A 35 4.79 -4.75 21.36
N ALA A 36 5.36 -3.97 22.28
CA ALA A 36 5.69 -2.57 22.06
C ALA A 36 6.75 -2.41 20.95
N LYS A 37 7.80 -3.24 20.98
CA LYS A 37 8.83 -3.25 19.94
C LYS A 37 8.24 -3.59 18.57
N VAL A 38 7.45 -4.66 18.50
CA VAL A 38 6.81 -5.11 17.25
C VAL A 38 5.88 -4.03 16.71
N ASN A 39 5.03 -3.44 17.55
CA ASN A 39 4.13 -2.37 17.13
C ASN A 39 4.88 -1.13 16.64
N ALA A 40 6.00 -0.76 17.28
CA ALA A 40 6.85 0.34 16.82
C ALA A 40 7.48 0.03 15.46
N GLU A 41 7.97 -1.20 15.24
CA GLU A 41 8.50 -1.63 13.94
C GLU A 41 7.42 -1.62 12.84
N TYR A 42 6.19 -2.06 13.15
CA TYR A 42 5.07 -1.97 12.21
C TYR A 42 4.69 -0.53 11.89
N ALA A 43 4.66 0.36 12.89
CA ALA A 43 4.38 1.78 12.65
C ALA A 43 5.43 2.42 11.72
N ILE A 44 6.72 2.11 11.93
CA ILE A 44 7.81 2.59 11.07
C ILE A 44 7.68 2.02 9.65
N LYS A 45 7.38 0.72 9.51
CA LYS A 45 7.16 0.09 8.20
C LYS A 45 5.96 0.69 7.48
N LYS A 46 4.86 0.94 8.20
CA LYS A 46 3.66 1.59 7.67
C LYS A 46 3.98 2.99 7.17
N GLN A 47 4.65 3.82 7.98
CA GLN A 47 5.07 5.16 7.55
C GLN A 47 6.00 5.13 6.32
N LYS A 48 6.93 4.16 6.26
CA LYS A 48 7.81 3.97 5.10
C LYS A 48 7.07 3.47 3.86
N ALA A 49 6.00 2.71 4.03
CA ALA A 49 5.14 2.30 2.93
C ALA A 49 4.28 3.48 2.43
N GLU A 50 3.65 4.21 3.35
CA GLU A 50 2.85 5.40 3.05
C GLU A 50 3.70 6.48 2.34
N SER A 51 4.92 6.75 2.81
CA SER A 51 5.81 7.72 2.16
C SER A 51 6.23 7.32 0.74
N LYS A 52 6.24 6.02 0.42
CA LYS A 52 6.43 5.52 -0.94
C LYS A 52 5.17 5.59 -1.78
N LEU A 53 4.00 5.51 -1.17
CA LEU A 53 2.71 5.60 -1.85
C LEU A 53 2.34 7.04 -2.20
N VAL A 54 2.62 8.02 -1.33
CA VAL A 54 2.35 9.45 -1.59
C VAL A 54 2.82 9.94 -2.98
N PRO A 55 4.07 9.69 -3.42
CA PRO A 55 4.50 10.12 -4.75
C PRO A 55 3.80 9.34 -5.87
N ILE A 56 3.40 8.09 -5.64
CA ILE A 56 2.65 7.27 -6.61
C ILE A 56 1.22 7.80 -6.73
N GLU A 57 0.56 8.10 -5.62
CA GLU A 57 -0.79 8.67 -5.60
C GLU A 57 -0.82 10.05 -6.24
N GLN A 58 0.17 10.91 -5.98
CA GLN A 58 0.30 12.21 -6.65
C GLN A 58 0.50 12.07 -8.16
N ARG A 59 1.35 11.12 -8.60
CA ARG A 59 1.53 10.81 -10.02
C ARG A 59 0.27 10.25 -10.66
N ALA A 60 -0.44 9.37 -9.97
CA ALA A 60 -1.71 8.82 -10.44
C ALA A 60 -2.79 9.92 -10.53
N ALA A 61 -2.84 10.85 -9.58
CA ALA A 61 -3.76 11.98 -9.62
C ALA A 61 -3.45 12.92 -10.80
N ALA A 62 -2.17 13.19 -11.08
CA ALA A 62 -1.75 13.98 -12.24
C ALA A 62 -2.10 13.28 -13.57
N ALA A 63 -1.78 11.99 -13.70
CA ALA A 63 -2.12 11.20 -14.89
C ALA A 63 -3.64 11.15 -15.16
N ASN A 64 -4.46 11.07 -14.10
CA ASN A 64 -5.93 11.14 -14.23
C ASN A 64 -6.41 12.53 -14.69
N ALA A 65 -5.78 13.61 -14.24
CA ALA A 65 -6.11 14.96 -14.69
C ALA A 65 -5.75 15.14 -16.17
N ASP A 66 -4.55 14.70 -16.59
CA ASP A 66 -4.09 14.77 -17.97
C ASP A 66 -4.94 13.90 -18.90
N GLY A 67 -5.27 12.68 -18.47
CA GLY A 67 -6.17 11.78 -19.20
C GLY A 67 -7.56 12.36 -19.42
N LYS A 68 -8.11 13.10 -18.45
CA LYS A 68 -9.41 13.79 -18.57
C LYS A 68 -9.37 14.90 -19.62
N VAL A 69 -8.26 15.64 -19.73
CA VAL A 69 -8.07 16.69 -20.74
C VAL A 69 -7.95 16.09 -22.14
N ILE A 70 -7.18 15.01 -22.28
CA ILE A 70 -7.02 14.28 -23.54
C ILE A 70 -8.37 13.73 -24.01
N TYR A 71 -9.12 13.05 -23.13
CA TYR A 71 -10.43 12.50 -23.48
C TYR A 71 -11.40 13.58 -23.96
N ARG A 72 -11.53 14.70 -23.23
CA ARG A 72 -12.40 15.81 -23.63
C ARG A 72 -12.01 16.40 -24.99
N THR A 73 -10.72 16.47 -25.27
CA THR A 73 -10.20 16.99 -26.55
C THR A 73 -10.53 16.04 -27.69
N ILE A 74 -10.25 14.74 -27.53
CA ILE A 74 -10.59 13.72 -28.53
C ILE A 74 -12.10 13.72 -28.79
N THR A 75 -12.94 13.71 -27.75
CA THR A 75 -14.41 13.75 -27.93
C THR A 75 -14.86 15.00 -28.66
N ARG A 76 -14.30 16.17 -28.34
CA ARG A 76 -14.61 17.43 -29.03
C ARG A 76 -14.22 17.37 -30.51
N ASP A 77 -13.05 16.82 -30.81
CA ASP A 77 -12.54 16.71 -32.18
C ASP A 77 -13.37 15.71 -32.99
N VAL A 78 -13.82 14.59 -32.38
CA VAL A 78 -14.77 13.64 -33.00
C VAL A 78 -16.12 14.32 -33.28
N VAL A 79 -16.68 15.05 -32.31
CA VAL A 79 -17.98 15.73 -32.49
C VAL A 79 -17.88 16.78 -33.61
N LYS A 80 -16.80 17.57 -33.63
CA LYS A 80 -16.54 18.55 -34.68
C LYS A 80 -16.38 17.88 -36.04
N TYR A 81 -15.70 16.74 -36.11
CA TYR A 81 -15.53 15.97 -37.33
C TYR A 81 -16.86 15.46 -37.90
N VAL A 82 -17.78 15.01 -37.04
CA VAL A 82 -19.10 14.49 -37.46
C VAL A 82 -20.08 15.60 -37.84
N GLN A 83 -20.04 16.75 -37.15
CA GLN A 83 -20.97 17.87 -37.39
C GLN A 83 -20.52 18.84 -38.48
N ASP A 84 -19.40 18.59 -39.18
CA ASP A 84 -18.92 19.46 -40.26
C ASP A 84 -19.87 19.41 -41.47
N PRO A 85 -20.59 20.51 -41.80
CA PRO A 85 -21.58 20.54 -42.88
C PRO A 85 -20.95 20.43 -44.29
N ASN A 86 -19.62 20.58 -44.40
CA ASN A 86 -18.91 20.43 -45.68
C ASN A 86 -18.59 18.96 -46.04
N ARG A 87 -18.93 17.99 -45.17
CA ARG A 87 -18.80 16.56 -45.49
C ARG A 87 -20.11 15.98 -45.99
N THR A 88 -20.26 15.89 -47.32
CA THR A 88 -21.40 15.27 -48.01
C THR A 88 -21.18 13.79 -48.36
N VAL A 89 -20.01 13.21 -48.07
CA VAL A 89 -19.66 11.83 -48.42
C VAL A 89 -19.09 11.10 -47.20
N CYS A 90 -19.59 9.90 -46.90
CA CYS A 90 -19.11 9.01 -45.83
C CYS A 90 -17.76 8.34 -46.17
N ARG A 91 -16.72 9.14 -46.41
CA ARG A 91 -15.34 8.67 -46.44
C ARG A 91 -14.60 9.25 -45.24
N PHE A 92 -13.99 8.36 -44.46
CA PHE A 92 -13.10 8.77 -43.39
C PHE A 92 -11.85 9.37 -44.02
N ASP A 93 -11.55 10.60 -43.63
CA ASP A 93 -10.29 11.29 -43.94
C ASP A 93 -9.16 10.68 -43.13
N ASP A 94 -7.94 10.73 -43.66
CA ASP A 94 -6.73 10.27 -42.98
C ASP A 94 -6.56 10.95 -41.61
N ALA A 95 -7.05 12.19 -41.46
CA ALA A 95 -7.11 12.88 -40.17
C ALA A 95 -8.02 12.17 -39.14
N ALA A 96 -9.15 11.59 -39.56
CA ALA A 96 -10.01 10.82 -38.66
C ALA A 96 -9.46 9.41 -38.37
N VAL A 97 -8.81 8.79 -39.35
CA VAL A 97 -8.12 7.50 -39.15
C VAL A 97 -6.98 7.67 -38.15
N SER A 98 -6.18 8.73 -38.28
CA SER A 98 -5.12 9.06 -37.32
C SER A 98 -5.65 9.43 -35.94
N LEU A 99 -6.81 10.09 -35.83
CA LEU A 99 -7.46 10.36 -34.54
C LEU A 99 -7.87 9.05 -33.84
N ARG A 100 -8.44 8.10 -34.59
CA ARG A 100 -8.77 6.76 -34.07
C ARG A 100 -7.52 6.02 -33.62
N GLN A 101 -6.45 6.06 -34.41
CA GLN A 101 -5.19 5.42 -34.05
C GLN A 101 -4.58 6.04 -32.79
N ARG A 102 -4.55 7.37 -32.70
CA ARG A 102 -4.09 8.08 -31.50
C ARG A 102 -4.92 7.74 -30.26
N ALA A 103 -6.23 7.53 -30.40
CA ALA A 103 -7.09 7.08 -29.31
C ALA A 103 -6.78 5.64 -28.87
N ILE A 104 -6.48 4.74 -29.82
CA ILE A 104 -6.03 3.37 -29.54
C ILE A 104 -4.65 3.40 -28.86
N ASP A 105 -3.72 4.18 -29.37
CA ASP A 105 -2.36 4.30 -28.82
C ASP A 105 -2.37 4.91 -27.42
N ALA A 106 -3.26 5.88 -27.14
CA ALA A 106 -3.43 6.45 -25.80
C ALA A 106 -4.07 5.47 -24.81
N ALA A 107 -4.93 4.56 -25.27
CA ALA A 107 -5.49 3.50 -24.43
C ALA A 107 -4.47 2.38 -24.16
N ASN A 108 -3.58 2.11 -25.11
CA ASN A 108 -2.52 1.09 -25.03
C ASN A 108 -1.20 1.59 -24.44
N ASN A 109 -1.04 2.90 -24.25
CA ASN A 109 0.11 3.50 -23.57
C ASN A 109 -0.40 4.44 -22.49
N ILE A 110 -0.80 3.86 -21.37
CA ILE A 110 -1.04 4.64 -20.15
C ILE A 110 0.31 4.71 -19.44
N ALA A 111 0.97 5.87 -19.53
CA ALA A 111 2.26 6.09 -18.88
C ALA A 111 2.18 5.76 -17.38
N GLY A 112 2.93 4.73 -16.96
CA GLY A 112 2.94 4.22 -15.58
C GLY A 112 2.14 2.93 -15.31
N PHE A 113 1.36 2.43 -16.28
CA PHE A 113 0.65 1.13 -16.19
C PHE A 113 1.32 0.02 -17.03
N ASP A 114 1.92 0.39 -18.17
CA ASP A 114 2.68 -0.54 -19.04
C ASP A 114 4.14 -0.74 -18.64
N GLU A 115 4.58 -0.11 -17.54
CA GLU A 115 5.85 -0.51 -16.93
C GLU A 115 5.70 -1.96 -16.45
N PRO A 116 6.58 -2.89 -16.87
CA PRO A 116 6.51 -4.26 -16.40
C PRO A 116 6.51 -4.22 -14.88
N ALA A 117 5.45 -4.76 -14.26
CA ALA A 117 5.33 -4.85 -12.81
C ALA A 117 6.68 -5.33 -12.28
N MET A 118 7.42 -4.46 -11.58
CA MET A 118 8.76 -4.80 -11.11
C MET A 118 8.64 -6.09 -10.32
N GLN A 119 9.10 -7.19 -10.93
CA GLN A 119 9.17 -8.49 -10.29
C GLN A 119 9.96 -8.27 -9.01
N THR A 120 9.28 -8.32 -7.87
CA THR A 120 9.97 -8.30 -6.59
C THR A 120 10.87 -9.52 -6.60
N GLN A 121 12.17 -9.27 -6.67
CA GLN A 121 13.19 -10.30 -6.63
C GLN A 121 12.93 -11.13 -5.37
N SER A 122 12.38 -12.34 -5.56
CA SER A 122 12.26 -13.33 -4.50
C SER A 122 13.67 -13.54 -3.97
N GLY A 123 13.90 -13.04 -2.76
CA GLY A 123 15.20 -13.01 -2.13
C GLY A 123 15.70 -14.43 -1.94
N GLY A 124 16.62 -14.86 -2.80
CA GLY A 124 17.52 -15.95 -2.49
C GLY A 124 18.27 -15.62 -1.20
N LYS A 125 18.08 -16.46 -0.19
CA LYS A 125 19.08 -16.67 0.87
C LYS A 125 19.54 -18.11 0.76
N GLY A 126 20.79 -18.27 0.34
CA GLY A 126 21.51 -19.51 0.49
C GLY A 126 21.78 -19.81 1.97
N GLN A 127 21.57 -21.07 2.34
CA GLN A 127 22.50 -21.98 3.03
C GLN A 127 21.79 -23.31 3.20
#